data_AF-A0A1I3C3K3-F1
#
_entry.id   AF-A0A1I3C3K3-F1
#
_cell.length_a   1.000
_cell.length_b   1.000
_cell.length_c   1.000
_cell.angle_alpha   90.00
_cell.angle_beta   90.00
_cell.angle_gamma   90.00
#
_symmetry.space_group_name_H-M   'P 1'
#
loop_
_entity.id
_entity.type
_entity.pdbx_description
1 polymer ?
#
loop_
_entity_poly.entity_id
_entity_poly.type
_entity_poly.pdbx_seq_one_letter_code
_entity_poly.pdbx_strand_id
1 'polypeptide(L)' 'MAIGEIITCTGPEDLFRRAEDLQQKGFQTVFVARNTLKVVGVMQEKKAS' A
#
# COMPACT_ATOMS: atom_id res chain seq x y z
N MET A 1 7.06 -5.25 -3.32
CA MET A 1 6.38 -5.69 -2.08
C MET A 1 5.53 -6.90 -2.39
N ALA A 2 5.41 -7.82 -1.44
CA ALA A 2 4.54 -8.98 -1.57
C ALA A 2 3.13 -8.69 -1.03
N ILE A 3 2.13 -9.39 -1.56
CA ILE A 3 0.79 -9.41 -0.97
C ILE A 3 0.88 -10.04 0.43
N GLY A 4 0.26 -9.41 1.42
CA GLY A 4 0.32 -9.81 2.83
C GLY A 4 1.40 -9.12 3.65
N GLU A 5 2.28 -8.34 3.01
CA GLU A 5 3.32 -7.57 3.69
C GLU A 5 2.71 -6.49 4.60
N ILE A 6 3.21 -6.39 5.82
CA ILE A 6 2.79 -5.41 6.83
C ILE A 6 3.85 -4.33 6.91
N ILE A 7 3.43 -3.08 6.73
CA ILE A 7 4.28 -1.91 6.71
C ILE A 7 3.90 -1.07 7.93
N THR A 8 4.87 -0.89 8.83
CA THR A 8 4.71 -0.01 9.98
C THR A 8 5.31 1.34 9.66
N CYS A 9 4.50 2.38 9.78
CA CYS A 9 4.87 3.77 9.55
C CYS A 9 5.12 4.46 10.89
N THR A 10 5.97 5.49 10.89
CA THR A 10 6.30 6.26 12.10
C THR A 10 5.16 7.18 12.54
N GLY A 11 4.32 7.62 11.61
CA GLY A 11 3.24 8.57 11.87
C GLY A 11 2.09 8.44 10.87
N PRO A 12 0.96 9.12 11.11
CA PRO A 12 -0.14 9.18 10.17
C PRO A 12 0.29 9.82 8.84
N GLU A 13 1.09 10.89 8.85
CA GLU A 13 1.59 11.52 7.62
C GLU A 13 2.45 10.57 6.77
N ASP A 14 3.42 9.86 7.37
CA ASP A 14 4.24 8.88 6.66
C ASP A 14 3.38 7.74 6.10
N LEU A 15 2.36 7.31 6.86
CA LEU A 15 1.40 6.31 6.44
C LEU A 15 0.61 6.73 5.20
N PHE A 16 0.08 7.96 5.14
CA PHE A 16 -0.62 8.44 3.95
C PHE A 16 0.32 8.55 2.74
N ARG A 17 1.53 9.07 2.94
CA ARG A 17 2.55 9.16 1.88
C ARG A 17 2.96 7.79 1.34
N ARG A 18 3.15 6.80 2.22
CA ARG A 18 3.45 5.41 1.82
C ARG A 18 2.28 4.79 1.05
N ALA A 19 1.06 4.98 1.52
CA ALA A 19 -0.13 4.44 0.86
C ALA A 19 -0.26 4.99 -0.58
N GLU A 20 -0.05 6.29 -0.76
CA GLU A 20 -0.10 6.95 -2.07
C GLU A 20 1.03 6.47 -2.99
N ASP A 21 2.27 6.41 -2.50
CA ASP A 21 3.42 5.89 -3.27
C ASP A 21 3.19 4.44 -3.72
N LEU A 22 2.62 3.61 -2.85
CA LEU A 22 2.28 2.22 -3.18
C LEU A 22 1.15 2.14 -4.19
N GLN A 23 0.13 2.98 -4.05
CA GLN A 23 -0.96 3.07 -5.02
C GLN A 23 -0.43 3.50 -6.41
N GLN A 24 0.48 4.48 -6.48
CA GLN A 24 1.12 4.91 -7.73
C GLN A 24 1.99 3.81 -8.35
N LYS A 25 2.60 2.96 -7.53
CA LYS A 25 3.35 1.77 -7.97
C LYS A 25 2.46 0.58 -8.33
N GLY A 26 1.13 0.73 -8.29
CA GLY A 26 0.17 -0.32 -8.60
C GLY A 26 -0.02 -1.33 -7.47
N PHE A 27 0.29 -0.99 -6.23
CA PHE A 27 -0.02 -1.83 -5.07
C PHE A 27 -1.29 -1.34 -4.39
N GLN A 28 -2.17 -2.28 -4.06
CA GLN A 28 -3.33 -2.00 -3.24
C GLN A 28 -2.99 -2.26 -1.78
N THR A 29 -3.18 -1.24 -0.94
CA THR A 29 -2.95 -1.32 0.50
C THR A 29 -4.21 -1.00 1.28
N VAL A 30 -4.32 -1.55 2.50
CA VAL A 30 -5.39 -1.24 3.45
C VAL A 30 -4.80 -0.89 4.80
N PHE A 31 -5.50 -0.02 5.52
CA PHE A 31 -5.18 0.32 6.90
C PHE A 31 -5.63 -0.82 7.81
N VAL A 32 -4.69 -1.40 8.56
CA VAL A 32 -4.98 -2.53 9.47
C VAL A 32 -4.87 -2.13 10.94
N ALA A 33 -4.06 -1.13 11.27
CA ALA A 33 -3.88 -0.63 12.63
C ALA A 33 -3.33 0.81 12.62
N ARG A 34 -3.15 1.39 13.81
CA ARG A 34 -2.59 2.73 13.99
C ARG A 34 -1.18 2.78 13.40
N ASN A 35 -1.02 3.59 12.36
CA ASN A 35 0.24 3.75 11.63
C ASN A 35 0.69 2.45 10.94
N THR A 36 -0.24 1.57 10.55
CA THR A 36 0.10 0.30 9.88
C THR A 36 -0.72 0.09 8.60
N LEU A 37 -0.01 -0.21 7.53
CA LEU A 37 -0.55 -0.59 6.22
C LEU A 37 -0.32 -2.07 5.96
N LYS A 38 -1.26 -2.71 5.26
CA LYS A 38 -1.08 -4.06 4.74
C LYS A 38 -1.28 -4.05 3.23
N VAL A 39 -0.36 -4.66 2.51
CA VAL A 39 -0.52 -4.88 1.06
C VAL A 39 -1.53 -6.00 0.87
N VAL A 40 -2.63 -5.72 0.17
CA VAL A 40 -3.71 -6.69 -0.07
C VAL A 40 -3.78 -7.13 -1.52
N GLY A 41 -3.12 -6.41 -2.42
CA GLY A 41 -3.14 -6.74 -3.83
C GLY A 41 -2.08 -5.99 -4.62
N VAL A 42 -1.90 -6.43 -5.85
CA VAL A 42 -1.21 -5.68 -6.88
C VAL A 42 -2.26 -5.37 -7.93
N MET A 43 -2.56 -4.10 -8.12
CA MET A 43 -3.29 -3.60 -9.25
C MET A 43 -2.35 -3.74 -10.45
N GLN A 44 -2.31 -4.95 -11.02
CA GLN A 44 -1.71 -5.15 -12.33
C GLN A 44 -2.45 -4.19 -13.25
N GLU A 45 -1.77 -3.14 -13.74
CA GLU A 45 -2.29 -2.33 -14.83
C GLU A 45 -2.76 -3.34 -15.88
N LYS A 46 -4.08 -3.42 -16.09
CA LYS A 46 -4.62 -4.07 -17.26
C LYS A 46 -3.98 -3.32 -18.41
N LYS A 47 -2.93 -3.89 -19.01
CA LYS A 47 -2.55 -3.55 -20.38
C LYS A 47 -3.84 -3.72 -21.17
N ALA A 48 -4.46 -2.60 -21.54
CA ALA A 48 -5.48 -2.57 -22.57
C ALA A 48 -4.86 -3.31 -23.76
N SER A 49 -5.39 -4.50 -24.04
CA SER A 49 -5.05 -5.28 -25.23
C SER A 49 -5.79 -4.72 -26.43
#